data_AF-A0A5N6RMH3-F1
#
_entry.id   AF-A0A5N6RMH3-F1
#
_cell.length_a   1.000
_cell.length_b   1.000
_cell.length_c   1.000
_cell.angle_alpha   90.00
_cell.angle_beta   90.00
_cell.angle_gamma   90.00
#
_symmetry.space_group_name_H-M   'P 1'
#
loop_
_entity.id
_entity.type
_entity.pdbx_description
1 polymer ?
#
loop_
_entity_poly.entity_id
_entity_poly.type
_entity_poly.pdbx_seq_one_letter_code
_entity_poly.pdbx_strand_id
1 'polypeptide(L)'
;MFLVYFGPTAAGMLRLVSIRYSRKVSCFLFGLWLALWPFLFEKINGTKVVFAGDMVPAKERVLLISNHRTEVDWMYLWNLALRKGCQGYIKYILKSSLMKLPLLGWGFHILEFIAVERKWEIDEPILHHMLSTFTNPQDPLWLAVFPEGTDFTEEKCKKSQKFAAEAGLPILANVLLPKTKGFSFCLEALRGSLDAVYDVSIAYKHRCPSFLDNVFGVDPSEVHIHVRRIPVDDIPASESEAAAWLMHAFQLKDQLLSYFVAQGHFPNQGTEGELSTLKCSVNFMVVICLTALLAYLTFFSSIWFKIYVGSIASAAVFTINNQCIYNVWPGIFSQNGLNLGGGGFSLIPGQTVQLTVQPGWSGRLWARTRCNFSPSGNGMCITGDCRGSLKCAFSGEPPATLAEFTLSTDPRDGIDYYDVSLVDGYNVGMRIEPIGGAGDCQYAGCMADLNGDCPKELQVIDANSGSVVACKSACTAFNAAEFCCTGNHSTPETCTPTHYSRFFKNACPNAYSYAYDDISSIRTCSGSDYLITFCPTGSDH
;
A
#
# COMPACT_ATOMS: atom_id res chain seq x y z
N MET A 1 -3.11 -0.84 21.55
CA MET A 1 -4.47 -1.29 21.95
C MET A 1 -5.46 -0.14 22.10
N PHE A 2 -5.14 0.98 22.79
CA PHE A 2 -6.04 2.13 22.90
C PHE A 2 -6.62 2.60 21.56
N LEU A 3 -5.77 2.98 20.60
CA LEU A 3 -6.24 3.43 19.29
C LEU A 3 -6.98 2.31 18.53
N VAL A 4 -6.51 1.07 18.60
CA VAL A 4 -7.12 -0.09 17.92
C VAL A 4 -8.57 -0.31 18.33
N TYR A 5 -8.89 -0.13 19.61
CA TYR A 5 -10.27 -0.30 20.11
C TYR A 5 -11.17 0.89 19.79
N PHE A 6 -10.68 2.12 19.98
CA PHE A 6 -11.53 3.30 19.84
C PHE A 6 -11.58 3.84 18.40
N GLY A 7 -10.53 3.62 17.60
CA GLY A 7 -10.40 4.11 16.23
C GLY A 7 -11.50 3.65 15.28
N PRO A 8 -11.83 2.34 15.16
CA PRO A 8 -12.88 1.87 14.25
C PRO A 8 -14.25 2.43 14.60
N THR A 9 -14.57 2.53 15.89
CA THR A 9 -15.84 3.11 16.34
C THR A 9 -15.89 4.62 16.08
N ALA A 10 -14.80 5.33 16.39
CA ALA A 10 -14.73 6.78 16.21
C ALA A 10 -14.74 7.20 14.73
N ALA A 11 -13.98 6.51 13.88
CA ALA A 11 -13.76 6.86 12.48
C ALA A 11 -14.66 6.13 11.49
N GLY A 12 -15.20 4.97 11.88
CA GLY A 12 -16.11 4.16 11.07
C GLY A 12 -17.57 4.32 11.51
N MET A 13 -17.92 3.79 12.70
CA MET A 13 -19.32 3.73 13.13
C MET A 13 -19.95 5.11 13.33
N LEU A 14 -19.28 6.02 14.04
CA LEU A 14 -19.80 7.38 14.23
C LEU A 14 -19.87 8.17 12.93
N ARG A 15 -19.04 7.83 11.93
CA ARG A 15 -19.02 8.51 10.64
C ARG A 15 -20.29 8.24 9.82
N LEU A 16 -20.92 7.08 10.02
CA LEU A 16 -22.22 6.74 9.43
C LEU A 16 -23.35 7.64 9.95
N VAL A 17 -23.19 8.21 11.15
CA VAL A 17 -24.19 9.07 11.79
C VAL A 17 -23.87 10.55 11.54
N SER A 18 -22.61 10.96 11.75
CA SER A 18 -22.18 12.34 11.58
C SER A 18 -20.68 12.44 11.38
N ILE A 19 -20.26 12.97 10.22
CA ILE A 19 -18.86 13.24 9.90
C ILE A 19 -18.25 14.21 10.91
N ARG A 20 -18.98 15.27 11.29
CA ARG A 20 -18.52 16.28 12.27
C ARG A 20 -18.25 15.63 13.63
N TYR A 21 -19.18 14.83 14.13
CA TYR A 21 -19.02 14.18 15.42
C TYR A 21 -17.90 13.13 15.40
N SER A 22 -17.84 12.33 14.32
CA SER A 22 -16.75 11.39 14.08
C SER A 22 -15.38 12.07 14.12
N ARG A 23 -15.20 13.17 13.38
CA ARG A 23 -13.96 13.96 13.41
C ARG A 23 -13.63 14.47 14.80
N LYS A 24 -14.60 15.04 15.51
CA LYS A 24 -14.40 15.56 16.87
C LYS A 24 -13.94 14.46 17.84
N VAL A 25 -14.57 13.29 17.80
CA VAL A 25 -14.23 12.15 18.67
C VAL A 25 -12.88 11.55 18.28
N SER A 26 -12.63 11.34 16.99
CA SER A 26 -11.33 10.86 16.49
C SER A 26 -10.21 11.83 16.89
N CYS A 27 -10.32 13.12 16.56
CA CYS A 27 -9.32 14.13 16.94
C CYS A 27 -9.12 14.20 18.47
N PHE A 28 -10.17 14.05 19.28
CA PHE A 28 -10.03 13.99 20.73
C PHE A 28 -9.21 12.76 21.19
N LEU A 29 -9.59 11.56 20.77
CA LEU A 29 -8.93 10.30 21.18
C LEU A 29 -7.47 10.23 20.69
N PHE A 30 -7.26 10.55 19.41
CA PHE A 30 -5.93 10.61 18.84
C PHE A 30 -5.12 11.75 19.46
N GLY A 31 -5.76 12.84 19.86
CA GLY A 31 -5.13 13.89 20.63
C GLY A 31 -4.65 13.41 22.00
N LEU A 32 -5.43 12.61 22.74
CA LEU A 32 -4.93 12.03 23.99
C LEU A 32 -3.69 11.15 23.76
N TRP A 33 -3.70 10.34 22.70
CA TRP A 33 -2.58 9.46 22.36
C TRP A 33 -1.34 10.21 21.84
N LEU A 34 -1.52 11.15 20.92
CA LEU A 34 -0.42 11.95 20.37
C LEU A 34 0.25 12.82 21.44
N ALA A 35 -0.47 13.19 22.52
CA ALA A 35 0.06 14.06 23.58
C ALA A 35 1.07 13.33 24.47
N LEU A 36 1.17 12.00 24.34
CA LEU A 36 2.24 11.20 24.95
C LEU A 36 3.62 11.58 24.39
N TRP A 37 3.71 12.03 23.13
CA TRP A 37 4.99 12.38 22.50
C TRP A 37 5.58 13.69 23.02
N PRO A 38 4.89 14.84 23.04
CA PRO A 38 5.38 16.05 23.72
C PRO A 38 5.75 15.80 25.20
N PHE A 39 4.97 14.96 25.90
CA PHE A 39 5.30 14.58 27.28
C PHE A 39 6.59 13.76 27.37
N LEU A 40 6.77 12.76 26.49
CA LEU A 40 7.99 11.98 26.37
C LEU A 40 9.18 12.91 26.10
N PHE A 41 9.08 13.80 25.12
CA PHE A 41 10.16 14.70 24.74
C PHE A 41 10.55 15.66 25.88
N GLU A 42 9.61 16.48 26.35
CA GLU A 42 9.95 17.57 27.26
C GLU A 42 10.12 17.14 28.71
N LYS A 43 9.39 16.11 29.17
CA LYS A 43 9.34 15.74 30.60
C LYS A 43 10.04 14.43 30.94
N ILE A 44 10.07 13.46 30.03
CA ILE A 44 10.76 12.18 30.28
C ILE A 44 12.20 12.25 29.77
N ASN A 45 12.40 12.61 28.50
CA ASN A 45 13.71 12.71 27.87
C ASN A 45 14.46 14.00 28.27
N GLY A 46 13.75 15.00 28.79
CA GLY A 46 14.33 16.29 29.17
C GLY A 46 14.75 17.16 27.99
N THR A 47 14.21 16.92 26.78
CA THR A 47 14.44 17.76 25.61
C THR A 47 13.90 19.17 25.89
N LYS A 48 14.78 20.17 25.85
CA LYS A 48 14.39 21.57 25.98
C LYS A 48 13.81 22.08 24.66
N VAL A 49 12.52 22.36 24.62
CA VAL A 49 11.85 22.96 23.45
C VAL A 49 11.70 24.46 23.67
N VAL A 50 12.38 25.26 22.84
CA VAL A 50 12.40 26.72 22.95
C VAL A 50 11.62 27.35 21.82
N PHE A 51 10.58 28.12 22.17
CA PHE A 51 9.78 28.87 21.21
C PHE A 51 10.26 30.31 21.07
N ALA A 52 10.20 30.82 19.84
CA ALA A 52 10.65 32.14 19.46
C ALA A 52 9.74 32.78 18.40
N GLY A 53 9.87 34.09 18.18
CA GLY A 53 9.13 34.83 17.16
C GLY A 53 7.83 35.46 17.67
N ASP A 54 6.71 35.13 17.04
CA ASP A 54 5.38 35.63 17.40
C ASP A 54 4.71 34.73 18.45
N MET A 55 3.95 35.33 19.37
CA MET A 55 2.99 34.59 20.18
C MET A 55 1.76 34.28 19.33
N VAL A 56 1.40 33.00 19.23
CA VAL A 56 0.28 32.58 18.38
C VAL A 56 -1.01 32.28 19.18
N PRO A 57 -2.20 32.63 18.69
CA PRO A 57 -3.44 32.40 19.43
C PRO A 57 -3.81 30.91 19.55
N ALA A 58 -4.57 30.58 20.59
CA ALA A 58 -5.08 29.22 20.77
C ALA A 58 -6.29 28.97 19.85
N LYS A 59 -6.43 27.73 19.36
CA LYS A 59 -7.59 27.25 18.59
C LYS A 59 -7.84 27.94 17.24
N GLU A 60 -6.84 28.60 16.66
CA GLU A 60 -6.91 29.07 15.27
C GLU A 60 -6.96 27.92 14.27
N ARG A 61 -7.56 28.18 13.11
CA ARG A 61 -7.50 27.36 11.91
C ARG A 61 -6.36 27.86 11.05
N VAL A 62 -5.36 27.00 10.83
CA VAL A 62 -4.13 27.42 10.20
C VAL A 62 -3.65 26.46 9.13
N LEU A 63 -3.07 27.04 8.09
CA LEU A 63 -2.15 26.36 7.20
C LEU A 63 -0.74 26.60 7.75
N LEU A 64 -0.03 25.52 8.09
CA LEU A 64 1.30 25.59 8.69
C LEU A 64 2.33 25.17 7.65
N ILE A 65 3.32 26.01 7.41
CA ILE A 65 4.49 25.70 6.58
C ILE A 65 5.73 25.58 7.44
N SER A 66 6.60 24.61 7.16
CA SER A 66 7.85 24.42 7.89
C SER A 66 9.00 24.03 6.97
N ASN A 67 10.24 24.37 7.38
CA ASN A 67 11.41 23.68 6.85
C ASN A 67 11.45 22.22 7.32
N HIS A 68 12.19 21.39 6.60
CA HIS A 68 12.32 19.95 6.83
C HIS A 68 13.79 19.54 6.97
N ARG A 69 14.32 19.57 8.20
CA ARG A 69 15.69 19.21 8.58
C ARG A 69 15.89 17.70 8.77
N THR A 70 14.89 16.98 9.26
CA THR A 70 14.96 15.55 9.60
C THR A 70 13.60 14.87 9.47
N GLU A 71 13.59 13.55 9.38
CA GLU A 71 12.39 12.71 9.27
C GLU A 71 11.37 12.89 10.43
N VAL A 72 11.78 13.51 11.54
CA VAL A 72 10.96 13.71 12.75
C VAL A 72 10.53 15.16 13.02
N ASP A 73 10.82 16.12 12.14
CA ASP A 73 10.44 17.55 12.36
C ASP A 73 8.95 17.72 12.68
N TRP A 74 8.12 16.98 11.95
CA TRP A 74 6.67 16.99 12.09
C TRP A 74 6.19 16.61 13.49
N MET A 75 6.95 15.79 14.23
CA MET A 75 6.64 15.41 15.61
C MET A 75 6.82 16.59 16.57
N TYR A 76 7.73 17.53 16.27
CA TYR A 76 7.94 18.71 17.12
C TYR A 76 6.84 19.76 16.97
N LEU A 77 6.13 19.77 15.83
CA LEU A 77 4.93 20.59 15.65
C LEU A 77 3.84 20.24 16.67
N TRP A 78 3.83 19.01 17.20
CA TRP A 78 2.91 18.62 18.27
C TRP A 78 3.13 19.36 19.57
N ASN A 79 4.36 19.80 19.87
CA ASN A 79 4.65 20.60 21.07
C ASN A 79 3.94 21.95 21.02
N LEU A 80 3.92 22.59 19.84
CA LEU A 80 3.17 23.83 19.61
C LEU A 80 1.67 23.55 19.62
N ALA A 81 1.22 22.56 18.85
CA ALA A 81 -0.19 22.25 18.72
C ALA A 81 -0.82 21.85 20.07
N LEU A 82 -0.08 21.19 20.97
CA LEU A 82 -0.55 20.83 22.31
C LEU A 82 -0.78 22.07 23.17
N ARG A 83 0.15 23.04 23.14
CA ARG A 83 0.01 24.33 23.84
C ARG A 83 -1.17 25.15 23.35
N LYS A 84 -1.53 25.01 22.07
CA LYS A 84 -2.67 25.71 21.46
C LYS A 84 -3.99 24.94 21.51
N GLY A 85 -3.98 23.72 22.07
CA GLY A 85 -5.16 22.87 22.17
C GLY A 85 -5.65 22.34 20.82
N CYS A 86 -4.75 22.26 19.83
CA CYS A 86 -5.02 21.93 18.44
C CYS A 86 -4.40 20.60 18.00
N GLN A 87 -3.72 19.90 18.91
CA GLN A 87 -2.90 18.74 18.56
C GLN A 87 -3.68 17.54 18.00
N GLY A 88 -4.95 17.36 18.36
CA GLY A 88 -5.81 16.36 17.72
C GLY A 88 -6.24 16.73 16.29
N TYR A 89 -6.10 18.00 15.91
CA TYR A 89 -6.57 18.57 14.65
C TYR A 89 -5.45 18.86 13.66
N ILE A 90 -4.20 18.51 14.02
CA ILE A 90 -3.07 18.59 13.10
C ILE A 90 -3.16 17.47 12.07
N LYS A 91 -3.06 17.84 10.79
CA LYS A 91 -3.10 16.95 9.63
C LYS A 91 -1.89 17.24 8.76
N TYR A 92 -1.42 16.24 8.02
CA TYR A 92 -0.22 16.37 7.19
C TYR A 92 -0.50 16.00 5.74
N ILE A 93 0.22 16.66 4.83
CA ILE A 93 0.40 16.19 3.46
C ILE A 93 1.69 15.36 3.44
N LEU A 94 1.59 14.07 3.12
CA LEU A 94 2.68 13.11 3.26
C LEU A 94 2.80 12.17 2.06
N LYS A 95 3.97 11.53 1.90
CA LYS A 95 4.21 10.60 0.81
C LYS A 95 3.33 9.35 0.94
N SER A 96 2.61 8.97 -0.11
CA SER A 96 1.69 7.82 -0.13
C SER A 96 2.29 6.53 0.42
N SER A 97 3.58 6.27 0.18
CA SER A 97 4.28 5.09 0.71
C SER A 97 4.26 5.00 2.24
N LEU A 98 4.12 6.11 2.97
CA LEU A 98 4.01 6.12 4.44
C LEU A 98 2.64 5.61 4.91
N MET A 99 1.60 5.67 4.07
CA MET A 99 0.29 5.07 4.37
C MET A 99 0.35 3.54 4.44
N LYS A 100 1.41 2.93 3.88
CA LYS A 100 1.63 1.48 3.89
C LYS A 100 2.29 0.97 5.19
N LEU A 101 2.67 1.88 6.10
CA LEU A 101 3.28 1.48 7.37
C LEU A 101 2.25 0.79 8.28
N PRO A 102 2.51 -0.43 8.79
CA PRO A 102 1.61 -1.10 9.71
C PRO A 102 1.33 -0.23 10.95
N LEU A 103 0.07 -0.19 11.39
CA LEU A 103 -0.45 0.62 12.50
C LEU A 103 -0.41 2.16 12.27
N LEU A 104 0.71 2.71 11.79
CA LEU A 104 0.86 4.14 11.53
C LEU A 104 0.02 4.60 10.35
N GLY A 105 0.03 3.86 9.24
CA GLY A 105 -0.77 4.15 8.05
C GLY A 105 -2.28 4.16 8.34
N TRP A 106 -2.75 3.21 9.15
CA TRP A 106 -4.13 3.19 9.64
C TRP A 106 -4.48 4.43 10.47
N GLY A 107 -3.56 4.85 11.36
CA GLY A 107 -3.71 6.09 12.11
C GLY A 107 -3.79 7.33 11.21
N PHE A 108 -2.97 7.38 10.15
CA PHE A 108 -2.98 8.47 9.18
C PHE A 108 -4.30 8.53 8.39
N HIS A 109 -4.88 7.38 8.01
CA HIS A 109 -6.20 7.34 7.39
C HIS A 109 -7.29 7.85 8.32
N ILE A 110 -7.29 7.42 9.59
CA ILE A 110 -8.29 7.87 10.56
C ILE A 110 -8.20 9.38 10.80
N LEU A 111 -6.97 9.91 10.84
CA LEU A 111 -6.74 11.34 11.01
C LEU A 111 -6.95 12.14 9.73
N GLU A 112 -7.32 11.49 8.63
CA GLU A 112 -7.54 12.10 7.32
C GLU A 112 -6.31 12.90 6.86
N PHE A 113 -5.11 12.33 7.03
CA PHE A 113 -3.90 12.87 6.42
C PHE A 113 -4.00 12.73 4.89
N ILE A 114 -3.39 13.65 4.16
CA ILE A 114 -3.47 13.68 2.71
C ILE A 114 -2.23 12.98 2.14
N ALA A 115 -2.45 11.84 1.50
CA ALA A 115 -1.41 11.07 0.84
C ALA A 115 -1.15 11.59 -0.58
N VAL A 116 0.13 11.74 -0.95
CA VAL A 116 0.55 12.21 -2.28
C VAL A 116 1.67 11.34 -2.87
N GLU A 117 1.63 11.08 -4.17
CA GLU A 117 2.66 10.40 -4.97
C GLU A 117 3.81 11.33 -5.36
N ARG A 118 3.65 12.65 -5.11
CA ARG A 118 4.57 13.73 -5.52
C ARG A 118 4.61 13.89 -7.04
N LYS A 119 3.48 13.66 -7.69
CA LYS A 119 3.22 13.84 -9.12
C LYS A 119 1.90 14.60 -9.26
N TRP A 120 1.97 15.84 -9.74
CA TRP A 120 0.83 16.75 -9.70
C TRP A 120 -0.41 16.19 -10.38
N GLU A 121 -0.24 15.53 -11.53
CA GLU A 121 -1.31 14.96 -12.35
C GLU A 121 -2.09 13.87 -11.61
N ILE A 122 -1.46 13.21 -10.64
CA ILE A 122 -2.08 12.21 -9.77
C ILE A 122 -2.64 12.86 -8.49
N ASP A 123 -1.89 13.80 -7.94
CA ASP A 123 -2.14 14.37 -6.60
C ASP A 123 -3.25 15.44 -6.61
N GLU A 124 -3.42 16.17 -7.71
CA GLU A 124 -4.42 17.25 -7.85
C GLU A 124 -5.86 16.80 -7.51
N PRO A 125 -6.41 15.72 -8.10
CA PRO A 125 -7.76 15.27 -7.75
C PRO A 125 -7.88 14.83 -6.29
N ILE A 126 -6.83 14.22 -5.72
CA ILE A 126 -6.80 13.77 -4.32
C ILE A 126 -6.81 14.98 -3.37
N LEU A 127 -5.94 15.96 -3.63
CA LEU A 127 -5.87 17.21 -2.87
C LEU A 127 -7.20 17.96 -2.96
N HIS A 128 -7.75 18.12 -4.16
CA HIS A 128 -9.02 18.80 -4.37
C HIS A 128 -10.13 18.15 -3.53
N HIS A 129 -10.28 16.83 -3.63
CA HIS A 129 -11.28 16.10 -2.87
C HIS A 129 -11.10 16.29 -1.36
N MET A 130 -9.90 16.03 -0.83
CA MET A 130 -9.65 16.11 0.61
C MET A 130 -9.85 17.52 1.16
N LEU A 131 -9.28 18.54 0.51
CA LEU A 131 -9.39 19.93 0.93
C LEU A 131 -10.83 20.45 0.88
N SER A 132 -11.63 20.01 -0.11
CA SER A 132 -13.05 20.36 -0.18
C SER A 132 -13.82 19.95 1.09
N THR A 133 -13.40 18.85 1.74
CA THR A 133 -14.01 18.38 2.99
C THR A 133 -13.57 19.15 4.24
N PHE A 134 -12.56 20.02 4.13
CA PHE A 134 -11.97 20.78 5.24
C PHE A 134 -12.37 22.27 5.27
N THR A 135 -13.24 22.68 4.34
CA THR A 135 -13.67 24.08 4.15
C THR A 135 -14.60 24.62 5.25
N ASN A 136 -15.23 23.75 6.04
CA ASN A 136 -16.17 24.18 7.08
C ASN A 136 -15.43 24.94 8.21
N PRO A 137 -15.69 26.26 8.41
CA PRO A 137 -14.99 27.08 9.39
C PRO A 137 -15.25 26.63 10.84
N GLN A 138 -16.33 25.86 11.10
CA GLN A 138 -16.63 25.38 12.44
C GLN A 138 -15.83 24.15 12.88
N ASP A 139 -15.02 23.53 12.02
CA ASP A 139 -14.28 22.28 12.29
C ASP A 139 -12.77 22.52 12.44
N PRO A 140 -12.16 22.58 13.64
CA PRO A 140 -10.77 23.02 13.80
C PRO A 140 -9.78 22.29 12.87
N LEU A 141 -8.80 23.03 12.33
CA LEU A 141 -7.88 22.53 11.31
C LEU A 141 -6.48 23.10 11.47
N TRP A 142 -5.48 22.23 11.56
CA TRP A 142 -4.06 22.57 11.43
C TRP A 142 -3.46 21.75 10.30
N LEU A 143 -3.47 22.26 9.07
CA LEU A 143 -2.91 21.55 7.93
C LEU A 143 -1.42 21.89 7.79
N ALA A 144 -0.55 20.93 8.06
CA ALA A 144 0.90 21.09 7.97
C ALA A 144 1.42 20.63 6.60
N VAL A 145 2.22 21.50 5.97
CA VAL A 145 2.88 21.28 4.69
C VAL A 145 4.37 21.56 4.86
N PHE A 146 5.20 20.72 4.23
CA PHE A 146 6.65 20.92 4.13
C PHE A 146 6.99 21.25 2.68
N PRO A 147 7.06 22.54 2.29
CA PRO A 147 7.27 22.93 0.90
C PRO A 147 8.57 22.41 0.27
N GLU A 148 9.60 22.09 1.06
CA GLU A 148 10.83 21.46 0.56
C GLU A 148 10.56 20.09 -0.10
N GLY A 149 9.49 19.40 0.33
CA GLY A 149 9.06 18.11 -0.21
C GLY A 149 9.97 16.92 0.12
N THR A 150 11.08 17.16 0.81
CA THR A 150 12.02 16.16 1.34
C THR A 150 12.81 16.77 2.48
N ASP A 151 13.34 15.92 3.34
CA ASP A 151 14.38 16.21 4.33
C ASP A 151 15.65 16.82 3.70
N PHE A 152 16.19 17.81 4.38
CA PHE A 152 17.40 18.52 4.01
C PHE A 152 18.64 17.62 4.18
N THR A 153 19.47 17.58 3.15
CA THR A 153 20.86 17.09 3.24
C THR A 153 21.76 18.05 2.50
N GLU A 154 23.05 18.10 2.84
CA GLU A 154 24.00 18.95 2.11
C GLU A 154 24.05 18.64 0.61
N GLU A 155 23.92 17.37 0.24
CA GLU A 155 23.89 16.94 -1.16
C GLU A 155 22.65 17.47 -1.88
N LYS A 156 21.46 17.37 -1.25
CA LYS A 156 20.22 17.93 -1.80
C LYS A 156 20.27 19.45 -1.88
N CYS A 157 20.89 20.12 -0.90
CA CYS A 157 21.10 21.55 -0.90
C CYS A 157 21.96 21.98 -2.10
N LYS A 158 23.12 21.33 -2.33
CA LYS A 158 23.97 21.60 -3.51
C LYS A 158 23.22 21.43 -4.83
N LYS A 159 22.38 20.39 -4.95
CA LYS A 159 21.51 20.18 -6.13
C LYS A 159 20.48 21.30 -6.28
N SER A 160 19.82 21.69 -5.18
CA SER A 160 18.87 22.80 -5.15
C SER A 160 19.51 24.13 -5.53
N GLN A 161 20.73 24.41 -5.05
CA GLN A 161 21.49 25.62 -5.38
C GLN A 161 21.89 25.67 -6.85
N LYS A 162 22.32 24.54 -7.42
CA LYS A 162 22.63 24.45 -8.84
C LYS A 162 21.40 24.76 -9.70
N PHE A 163 20.26 24.14 -9.40
CA PHE A 163 19.00 24.43 -10.07
C PHE A 163 18.59 25.90 -9.89
N ALA A 164 18.76 26.46 -8.68
CA ALA A 164 18.45 27.87 -8.41
C ALA A 164 19.25 28.81 -9.31
N ALA A 165 20.57 28.58 -9.43
CA ALA A 165 21.44 29.38 -10.28
C ALA A 165 21.07 29.29 -11.77
N GLU A 166 20.73 28.09 -12.26
CA GLU A 166 20.29 27.87 -13.65
C GLU A 166 18.94 28.54 -13.95
N ALA A 167 18.01 28.52 -12.99
CA ALA A 167 16.66 29.07 -13.12
C ALA A 167 16.57 30.58 -12.76
N GLY A 168 17.66 31.22 -12.36
CA GLY A 168 17.65 32.62 -11.90
C GLY A 168 16.89 32.84 -10.59
N LEU A 169 16.79 31.80 -9.75
CA LEU A 169 16.12 31.82 -8.45
C LEU A 169 17.11 32.09 -7.31
N PRO A 170 16.62 32.48 -6.11
CA PRO A 170 17.48 32.68 -4.95
C PRO A 170 18.27 31.43 -4.56
N ILE A 171 19.57 31.60 -4.30
CA ILE A 171 20.43 30.52 -3.82
C ILE A 171 20.33 30.50 -2.28
N LEU A 172 19.79 29.41 -1.74
CA LEU A 172 19.58 29.20 -0.28
C LEU A 172 20.64 28.23 0.27
N ALA A 173 21.08 28.42 1.52
CA ALA A 173 22.19 27.65 2.11
C ALA A 173 21.75 26.60 3.15
N ASN A 174 20.65 26.85 3.85
CA ASN A 174 20.19 26.13 5.04
C ASN A 174 18.85 25.41 4.83
N VAL A 175 18.14 25.74 3.75
CA VAL A 175 16.88 25.12 3.29
C VAL A 175 16.94 24.81 1.80
N LEU A 176 16.07 23.93 1.33
CA LEU A 176 15.84 23.69 -0.10
C LEU A 176 14.85 24.72 -0.66
N LEU A 177 14.89 24.92 -1.99
CA LEU A 177 13.89 25.74 -2.67
C LEU A 177 12.48 25.15 -2.45
N PRO A 178 11.50 25.96 -2.03
CA PRO A 178 10.15 25.47 -1.78
C PRO A 178 9.43 25.14 -3.09
N LYS A 179 8.69 24.02 -3.08
CA LYS A 179 7.71 23.69 -4.13
C LYS A 179 6.43 24.48 -3.87
N THR A 180 6.10 25.36 -4.80
CA THR A 180 5.03 26.37 -4.62
C THR A 180 3.63 25.85 -4.92
N LYS A 181 3.49 24.92 -5.86
CA LYS A 181 2.20 24.47 -6.38
C LYS A 181 1.26 23.90 -5.31
N GLY A 182 1.77 22.95 -4.50
CA GLY A 182 0.99 22.33 -3.43
C GLY A 182 0.58 23.30 -2.33
N PHE A 183 1.46 24.23 -1.95
CA PHE A 183 1.13 25.30 -1.00
C PHE A 183 0.03 26.23 -1.54
N SER A 184 0.20 26.72 -2.76
CA SER A 184 -0.72 27.67 -3.38
C SER A 184 -2.11 27.06 -3.53
N PHE A 185 -2.19 25.79 -3.93
CA PHE A 185 -3.43 25.04 -4.02
C PHE A 185 -4.13 24.87 -2.65
N CYS A 186 -3.38 24.52 -1.61
CA CYS A 186 -3.93 24.41 -0.25
C CYS A 186 -4.43 25.76 0.27
N LEU A 187 -3.66 26.82 0.04
CA LEU A 187 -4.02 28.18 0.43
C LEU A 187 -5.30 28.61 -0.28
N GLU A 188 -5.37 28.46 -1.61
CA GLU A 188 -6.55 28.81 -2.40
C GLU A 188 -7.80 28.08 -1.91
N ALA A 189 -7.72 26.74 -1.78
CA ALA A 189 -8.85 25.92 -1.38
C ALA A 189 -9.38 26.24 0.03
N LEU A 190 -8.51 26.66 0.94
CA LEU A 190 -8.86 26.86 2.35
C LEU A 190 -8.96 28.34 2.76
N ARG A 191 -8.56 29.29 1.91
CA ARG A 191 -8.44 30.73 2.22
C ARG A 191 -9.66 31.29 2.94
N GLY A 192 -10.86 30.97 2.47
CA GLY A 192 -12.12 31.47 3.06
C GLY A 192 -12.44 30.92 4.46
N SER A 193 -11.62 30.01 5.00
CA SER A 193 -11.82 29.37 6.30
C SER A 193 -10.59 29.43 7.21
N LEU A 194 -9.46 29.96 6.76
CA LEU A 194 -8.22 30.04 7.55
C LEU A 194 -8.16 31.37 8.30
N ASP A 195 -7.67 31.34 9.54
CA ASP A 195 -7.39 32.54 10.31
C ASP A 195 -6.00 33.11 9.94
N ALA A 196 -5.02 32.23 9.74
CA ALA A 196 -3.64 32.59 9.47
C ALA A 196 -2.84 31.47 8.80
N VAL A 197 -1.70 31.84 8.20
CA VAL A 197 -0.60 30.92 7.89
C VAL A 197 0.46 31.02 8.96
N TYR A 198 0.87 29.89 9.52
CA TYR A 198 2.01 29.82 10.44
C TYR A 198 3.26 29.40 9.68
N ASP A 199 4.23 30.32 9.59
CA ASP A 199 5.54 30.08 9.01
C ASP A 199 6.52 29.66 10.13
N VAL A 200 6.78 28.36 10.23
CA VAL A 200 7.52 27.73 11.33
C VAL A 200 8.93 27.37 10.89
N SER A 201 9.93 27.82 11.62
CA SER A 201 11.35 27.46 11.41
C SER A 201 11.83 26.59 12.56
N ILE A 202 12.28 25.38 12.26
CA ILE A 202 12.80 24.43 13.25
C ILE A 202 14.32 24.32 13.09
N ALA A 203 15.03 24.37 14.22
CA ALA A 203 16.47 24.14 14.29
C ALA A 203 16.84 23.31 15.53
N TYR A 204 17.92 22.55 15.40
CA TYR A 204 18.45 21.68 16.44
C TYR A 204 19.83 22.17 16.85
N LYS A 205 20.05 22.38 18.15
CA LYS A 205 21.26 23.06 18.64
C LYS A 205 22.55 22.30 18.42
N HIS A 206 22.51 20.97 18.57
CA HIS A 206 23.70 20.12 18.48
C HIS A 206 23.68 19.27 17.22
N ARG A 207 22.64 18.46 17.05
CA ARG A 207 22.45 17.59 15.89
C ARG A 207 20.98 17.34 15.63
N CYS A 208 20.68 17.01 14.38
CA CYS A 208 19.35 16.57 13.99
C CYS A 208 19.09 15.16 14.55
N PRO A 209 17.95 14.91 15.21
CA PRO A 209 17.60 13.60 15.75
C PRO A 209 17.04 12.67 14.67
N SER A 210 17.26 11.37 14.86
CA SER A 210 16.50 10.31 14.19
C SER A 210 15.23 9.95 14.98
N PHE A 211 14.37 9.12 14.39
CA PHE A 211 13.23 8.57 15.13
C PHE A 211 13.63 7.82 16.41
N LEU A 212 14.68 7.01 16.37
CA LEU A 212 15.11 6.23 17.54
C LEU A 212 15.74 7.11 18.62
N ASP A 213 16.43 8.18 18.25
CA ASP A 213 16.97 9.13 19.22
C ASP A 213 15.85 9.72 20.09
N ASN A 214 14.71 10.05 19.46
CA ASN A 214 13.52 10.54 20.14
C ASN A 214 12.86 9.50 21.05
N VAL A 215 12.78 8.23 20.61
CA VAL A 215 12.18 7.16 21.40
C VAL A 215 13.00 6.85 22.65
N PHE A 216 14.33 6.84 22.53
CA PHE A 216 15.23 6.49 23.62
C PHE A 216 15.74 7.69 24.42
N GLY A 217 15.41 8.92 24.01
CA GLY A 217 15.83 10.14 24.70
C GLY A 217 17.33 10.44 24.57
N VAL A 218 17.95 10.03 23.46
CA VAL A 218 19.38 10.27 23.20
C VAL A 218 19.60 11.68 22.66
N ASP A 219 18.80 12.07 21.67
CA ASP A 219 18.84 13.36 21.02
C ASP A 219 17.40 13.74 20.61
N PRO A 220 17.09 15.04 20.48
CA PRO A 220 17.94 16.18 20.74
C PRO A 220 17.80 16.63 22.20
N SER A 221 18.87 17.19 22.77
CA SER A 221 18.80 17.84 24.08
C SER A 221 18.08 19.20 24.03
N GLU A 222 18.14 19.91 22.89
CA GLU A 222 17.54 21.23 22.73
C GLU A 222 17.06 21.47 21.28
N VAL A 223 15.79 21.84 21.13
CA VAL A 223 15.11 22.16 19.85
C VAL A 223 14.56 23.57 19.91
N HIS A 224 14.77 24.34 18.86
CA HIS A 224 14.27 25.70 18.73
C HIS A 224 13.22 25.75 17.62
N ILE A 225 12.09 26.39 17.92
CA ILE A 225 10.96 26.56 17.01
C ILE A 225 10.62 28.04 16.97
N HIS A 226 10.92 28.69 15.86
CA HIS A 226 10.51 30.07 15.61
C HIS A 226 9.22 30.08 14.80
N VAL A 227 8.21 30.83 15.25
CA VAL A 227 6.92 30.92 14.58
C VAL A 227 6.70 32.36 14.12
N ARG A 228 6.29 32.52 12.87
CA ARG A 228 5.73 33.78 12.36
C ARG A 228 4.25 33.55 12.05
N ARG A 229 3.38 34.43 12.54
CA ARG A 229 1.95 34.38 12.25
C ARG A 229 1.62 35.41 11.17
N ILE A 230 1.12 34.94 10.03
CA ILE A 230 0.74 35.78 8.91
C ILE A 230 -0.78 35.68 8.73
N PRO A 231 -1.55 36.76 8.97
CA PRO A 231 -2.97 36.80 8.62
C PRO A 231 -3.18 36.39 7.16
N VAL A 232 -4.22 35.61 6.88
CA VAL A 232 -4.45 35.08 5.52
C VAL A 232 -4.65 36.21 4.49
N ASP A 233 -5.22 37.33 4.93
CA ASP A 233 -5.48 38.51 4.11
C ASP A 233 -4.19 39.23 3.68
N ASP A 234 -3.09 39.03 4.40
CA ASP A 234 -1.78 39.59 4.07
C ASP A 234 -1.03 38.77 3.01
N ILE A 235 -1.59 37.62 2.60
CA ILE A 235 -0.99 36.75 1.59
C ILE A 235 -1.70 36.97 0.25
N PRO A 236 -0.97 37.22 -0.85
CA PRO A 236 -1.56 37.45 -2.16
C PRO A 236 -2.48 36.30 -2.63
N ALA A 237 -3.58 36.65 -3.30
CA ALA A 237 -4.59 35.68 -3.72
C ALA A 237 -4.23 34.93 -5.02
N SER A 238 -3.46 35.55 -5.91
CA SER A 238 -3.06 34.92 -7.17
C SER A 238 -2.01 33.83 -6.92
N GLU A 239 -2.08 32.72 -7.68
CA GLU A 239 -1.14 31.61 -7.55
C GLU A 239 0.33 32.06 -7.70
N SER A 240 0.61 32.91 -8.70
CA SER A 240 1.95 33.42 -8.98
C SER A 240 2.51 34.29 -7.85
N GLU A 241 1.68 35.15 -7.26
CA GLU A 241 2.13 36.02 -6.17
C GLU A 241 2.23 35.25 -4.85
N ALA A 242 1.34 34.27 -4.59
CA ALA A 242 1.45 33.36 -3.45
C ALA A 242 2.72 32.49 -3.54
N ALA A 243 3.07 32.03 -4.74
CA ALA A 243 4.32 31.33 -5.02
C ALA A 243 5.56 32.20 -4.75
N ALA A 244 5.53 33.46 -5.19
CA ALA A 244 6.60 34.43 -4.92
C ALA A 244 6.71 34.75 -3.42
N TRP A 245 5.57 34.91 -2.73
CA TRP A 245 5.52 35.09 -1.28
C TRP A 245 6.14 33.91 -0.54
N LEU A 246 5.84 32.67 -0.94
CA LEU A 246 6.42 31.46 -0.35
C LEU A 246 7.93 31.41 -0.56
N MET A 247 8.40 31.77 -1.76
CA MET A 247 9.83 31.86 -2.05
C MET A 247 10.53 32.86 -1.11
N HIS A 248 9.93 34.04 -0.92
CA HIS A 248 10.43 35.05 0.01
C HIS A 248 10.40 34.58 1.48
N ALA A 249 9.36 33.87 1.90
CA ALA A 249 9.29 33.27 3.24
C ALA A 249 10.46 32.29 3.47
N PHE A 250 10.83 31.50 2.46
CA PHE A 250 11.97 30.59 2.53
C PHE A 250 13.34 31.31 2.51
N GLN A 251 13.47 32.46 1.83
CA GLN A 251 14.65 33.32 1.96
C GLN A 251 14.83 33.84 3.39
N LEU A 252 13.74 34.31 4.02
CA LEU A 252 13.77 34.76 5.41
C LEU A 252 14.11 33.60 6.37
N LYS A 253 13.57 32.41 6.10
CA LYS A 253 13.89 31.19 6.85
C LYS A 253 15.35 30.79 6.75
N ASP A 254 15.93 30.91 5.56
CA ASP A 254 17.36 30.67 5.31
C ASP A 254 18.26 31.63 6.12
N GLN A 255 17.92 32.92 6.14
CA GLN A 255 18.61 33.93 6.94
C GLN A 255 18.47 33.65 8.44
N LEU A 256 17.28 33.26 8.88
CA LEU A 256 17.02 32.93 10.28
C LEU A 256 17.80 31.70 10.75
N LEU A 257 17.96 30.69 9.89
CA LEU A 257 18.79 29.52 10.18
C LEU A 257 20.28 29.87 10.16
N SER A 258 20.72 30.77 9.28
CA SER A 258 22.09 31.31 9.33
C SER A 258 22.37 32.03 10.66
N TYR A 259 21.41 32.84 11.12
CA TYR A 259 21.46 33.48 12.43
C TYR A 259 21.54 32.45 13.55
N PHE A 260 20.70 31.39 13.50
CA PHE A 260 20.72 30.32 14.48
C PHE A 260 22.07 29.61 14.53
N VAL A 261 22.69 29.30 13.38
CA VAL A 261 24.02 28.68 13.31
C VAL A 261 25.07 29.57 13.98
N ALA A 262 24.96 30.90 13.81
CA ALA A 262 25.91 31.85 14.38
C ALA A 262 25.71 32.10 15.89
N GLN A 263 24.46 32.17 16.35
CA GLN A 263 24.13 32.59 17.73
C GLN A 263 23.75 31.43 18.65
N GLY A 264 23.42 30.26 18.10
CA GLY A 264 22.93 29.09 18.84
C GLY A 264 21.48 29.21 19.33
N HIS A 265 20.76 30.25 18.90
CA HIS A 265 19.34 30.46 19.21
C HIS A 265 18.64 31.35 18.18
N PHE A 266 17.31 31.28 18.14
CA PHE A 266 16.49 32.24 17.39
C PHE A 266 16.28 33.55 18.16
N PRO A 267 16.00 34.68 17.49
CA PRO A 267 15.63 35.95 18.14
C PRO A 267 14.26 35.85 18.82
N ASN A 268 14.00 36.71 19.82
CA ASN A 268 12.71 36.81 20.53
C ASN A 268 12.21 35.48 21.15
N GLN A 269 13.02 34.87 22.02
CA GLN A 269 12.66 33.62 22.71
C GLN A 269 11.62 33.82 23.82
N GLY A 270 10.99 32.72 24.24
CA GLY A 270 10.09 32.69 25.40
C GLY A 270 8.64 33.04 25.05
N THR A 271 8.25 32.86 23.78
CA THR A 271 6.89 33.16 23.31
C THR A 271 5.85 32.14 23.76
N GLU A 272 6.28 30.96 24.20
CA GLU A 272 5.40 29.90 24.68
C GLU A 272 5.90 29.35 26.02
N GLY A 273 4.95 29.09 26.93
CA GLY A 273 5.24 28.53 28.25
C GLY A 273 5.60 27.04 28.22
N GLU A 274 6.03 26.51 29.36
CA GLU A 274 6.31 25.09 29.53
C GLU A 274 5.02 24.23 29.52
N LEU A 275 5.16 22.96 29.13
CA LEU A 275 4.09 21.98 29.32
C LEU A 275 3.81 21.75 30.81
N SER A 276 2.52 21.70 31.17
CA SER A 276 2.07 21.37 32.52
C SER A 276 2.32 19.90 32.83
N THR A 277 3.27 19.62 33.73
CA THR A 277 3.59 18.25 34.18
C THR A 277 2.34 17.52 34.66
N LEU A 278 1.51 18.17 35.49
CA LEU A 278 0.29 17.55 36.02
C LEU A 278 -0.68 17.11 34.90
N LYS A 279 -0.99 18.00 33.94
CA LYS A 279 -1.91 17.68 32.84
C LYS A 279 -1.36 16.54 31.97
N CYS A 280 -0.07 16.60 31.64
CA CYS A 280 0.58 15.57 30.84
C CYS A 280 0.62 14.22 31.56
N SER A 281 0.95 14.21 32.87
CA SER A 281 0.96 12.98 33.68
C SER A 281 -0.44 12.37 33.80
N VAL A 282 -1.49 13.17 34.01
CA VAL A 282 -2.87 12.66 34.04
C VAL A 282 -3.25 12.03 32.70
N ASN A 283 -2.97 12.72 31.59
CA ASN A 283 -3.22 12.17 30.25
C ASN A 283 -2.46 10.86 30.01
N PHE A 284 -1.17 10.83 30.36
CA PHE A 284 -0.33 9.64 30.28
C PHE A 284 -0.94 8.47 31.05
N MET A 285 -1.30 8.68 32.32
CA MET A 285 -1.91 7.63 33.15
C MET A 285 -3.21 7.10 32.55
N VAL A 286 -4.09 7.99 32.07
CA VAL A 286 -5.35 7.57 31.42
C VAL A 286 -5.08 6.69 30.20
N VAL A 287 -4.21 7.13 29.28
CA VAL A 287 -3.95 6.38 28.05
C VAL A 287 -3.26 5.05 28.33
N ILE A 288 -2.28 5.02 29.25
CA ILE A 288 -1.56 3.79 29.60
C ILE A 288 -2.46 2.80 30.34
N CYS A 289 -3.24 3.24 31.34
CA CYS A 289 -4.17 2.36 32.06
C CYS A 289 -5.23 1.77 31.12
N LEU A 290 -5.81 2.57 30.23
CA LEU A 290 -6.77 2.06 29.24
C LEU A 290 -6.08 1.12 28.23
N THR A 291 -4.87 1.43 27.79
CA THR A 291 -4.10 0.54 26.91
C THR A 291 -3.86 -0.82 27.56
N ALA A 292 -3.42 -0.83 28.83
CA ALA A 292 -3.16 -2.05 29.58
C ALA A 292 -4.44 -2.87 29.82
N LEU A 293 -5.54 -2.20 30.21
CA LEU A 293 -6.84 -2.85 30.38
C LEU A 293 -7.33 -3.50 29.08
N LEU A 294 -7.28 -2.77 27.96
CA LEU A 294 -7.72 -3.27 26.66
C LEU A 294 -6.82 -4.40 26.15
N ALA A 295 -5.51 -4.31 26.37
CA ALA A 295 -4.58 -5.40 26.06
C ALA A 295 -4.93 -6.65 26.89
N TYR A 296 -5.15 -6.48 28.19
CA TYR A 296 -5.58 -7.57 29.07
C TYR A 296 -6.87 -8.22 28.57
N LEU A 297 -7.90 -7.43 28.26
CA LEU A 297 -9.16 -7.94 27.72
C LEU A 297 -8.97 -8.66 26.38
N THR A 298 -8.06 -8.19 25.51
CA THR A 298 -7.80 -8.82 24.22
C THR A 298 -7.14 -10.19 24.36
N PHE A 299 -6.11 -10.30 25.21
CA PHE A 299 -5.29 -11.51 25.32
C PHE A 299 -5.85 -12.53 26.31
N PHE A 300 -6.55 -12.09 27.36
CA PHE A 300 -7.04 -12.96 28.42
C PHE A 300 -8.55 -13.25 28.35
N SER A 301 -9.29 -12.61 27.44
CA SER A 301 -10.67 -13.01 27.13
C SER A 301 -10.72 -13.99 25.96
N SER A 302 -11.27 -15.18 26.20
CA SER A 302 -11.47 -16.22 25.18
C SER A 302 -12.28 -15.74 23.96
N ILE A 303 -13.17 -14.75 24.14
CA ILE A 303 -14.01 -14.20 23.08
C ILE A 303 -13.22 -13.18 22.24
N TRP A 304 -12.51 -12.24 22.88
CA TRP A 304 -11.78 -11.19 22.18
C TRP A 304 -10.52 -11.71 21.47
N PHE A 305 -9.89 -12.76 21.99
CA PHE A 305 -8.79 -13.45 21.30
C PHE A 305 -9.24 -14.06 19.96
N LYS A 306 -10.44 -14.68 19.92
CA LYS A 306 -11.01 -15.25 18.68
C LYS A 306 -11.36 -14.17 17.67
N ILE A 307 -11.91 -13.03 18.12
CA ILE A 307 -12.22 -11.89 17.25
C ILE A 307 -10.93 -11.26 16.69
N TYR A 308 -9.91 -11.05 17.53
CA TYR A 308 -8.61 -10.49 17.11
C TYR A 308 -7.92 -11.35 16.04
N VAL A 309 -7.84 -12.67 16.24
CA VAL A 309 -7.30 -13.61 15.25
C VAL A 309 -8.14 -13.60 13.96
N GLY A 310 -9.47 -13.54 14.06
CA GLY A 310 -10.36 -13.45 12.90
C GLY A 310 -10.25 -12.15 12.09
N SER A 311 -9.87 -11.04 12.73
CA SER A 311 -9.74 -9.73 12.07
C SER A 311 -8.40 -9.45 11.38
N ILE A 312 -7.40 -10.33 11.54
CA ILE A 312 -6.05 -10.15 10.97
C ILE A 312 -5.81 -11.02 9.73
N ALA A 313 -6.58 -12.09 9.53
CA ALA A 313 -6.47 -12.95 8.37
C ALA A 313 -7.57 -12.60 7.34
N SER A 314 -7.27 -11.67 6.42
CA SER A 314 -7.98 -11.67 5.13
C SER A 314 -7.28 -12.71 4.27
N ALA A 315 -7.98 -13.81 4.01
CA ALA A 315 -7.51 -14.89 3.16
C ALA A 315 -8.26 -14.81 1.84
N ALA A 316 -7.54 -14.93 0.71
CA ALA A 316 -8.17 -14.98 -0.60
C ALA A 316 -9.01 -16.25 -0.73
N VAL A 317 -10.09 -16.19 -1.49
CA VAL A 317 -10.95 -17.35 -1.79
C VAL A 317 -10.78 -17.73 -3.25
N PHE A 318 -10.38 -18.96 -3.50
CA PHE A 318 -10.43 -19.58 -4.82
C PHE A 318 -11.77 -20.26 -4.99
N THR A 319 -12.57 -19.78 -5.94
CA THR A 319 -13.82 -20.39 -6.37
C THR A 319 -13.54 -21.19 -7.64
N ILE A 320 -13.57 -22.52 -7.55
CA ILE A 320 -13.24 -23.42 -8.66
C ILE A 320 -14.55 -23.97 -9.22
N ASN A 321 -14.83 -23.69 -10.49
CA ASN A 321 -16.08 -24.01 -11.17
C ASN A 321 -15.83 -24.91 -12.38
N ASN A 322 -16.61 -25.98 -12.51
CA ASN A 322 -16.61 -26.84 -13.69
C ASN A 322 -17.80 -26.50 -14.59
N GLN A 323 -17.56 -25.83 -15.72
CA GLN A 323 -18.57 -25.61 -16.77
C GLN A 323 -18.45 -26.60 -17.93
N CYS A 324 -17.57 -27.60 -17.83
CA CYS A 324 -17.51 -28.68 -18.80
C CYS A 324 -18.76 -29.57 -18.67
N ILE A 325 -19.15 -30.21 -19.77
CA ILE A 325 -20.25 -31.19 -19.78
C ILE A 325 -19.87 -32.56 -19.17
N TYR A 326 -18.62 -32.71 -18.73
CA TYR A 326 -18.07 -33.92 -18.14
C TYR A 326 -17.39 -33.64 -16.79
N ASN A 327 -17.16 -34.71 -16.03
CA ASN A 327 -16.44 -34.62 -14.77
C ASN A 327 -14.98 -34.24 -15.01
N VAL A 328 -14.48 -33.30 -14.21
CA VAL A 328 -13.04 -33.01 -14.09
C VAL A 328 -12.57 -33.33 -12.69
N TRP A 329 -11.28 -33.61 -12.55
CA TRP A 329 -10.65 -33.81 -11.24
C TRP A 329 -9.56 -32.77 -11.07
N PRO A 330 -9.85 -31.62 -10.43
CA PRO A 330 -8.81 -30.62 -10.19
C PRO A 330 -7.63 -31.23 -9.44
N GLY A 331 -6.42 -30.98 -9.94
CA GLY A 331 -5.17 -31.21 -9.23
C GLY A 331 -4.65 -29.87 -8.71
N ILE A 332 -4.16 -29.83 -7.48
CA ILE A 332 -3.60 -28.62 -6.88
C ILE A 332 -2.27 -28.95 -6.23
N PHE A 333 -1.23 -28.21 -6.60
CA PHE A 333 0.11 -28.38 -6.05
C PHE A 333 0.66 -27.03 -5.59
N SER A 334 1.07 -26.97 -4.33
CA SER A 334 1.72 -25.83 -3.71
C SER A 334 3.24 -26.00 -3.73
N GLN A 335 3.95 -24.93 -4.07
CA GLN A 335 5.41 -24.90 -4.00
C GLN A 335 5.92 -24.55 -2.60
N ASN A 336 5.12 -23.85 -1.80
CA ASN A 336 5.54 -23.26 -0.53
C ASN A 336 4.53 -23.44 0.63
N GLY A 337 3.77 -24.54 0.65
CA GLY A 337 2.86 -24.83 1.74
C GLY A 337 2.03 -26.10 1.56
N LEU A 338 0.91 -26.17 2.27
CA LEU A 338 -0.04 -27.28 2.12
C LEU A 338 -0.81 -27.19 0.80
N ASN A 339 -1.12 -28.33 0.21
CA ASN A 339 -1.96 -28.40 -0.99
C ASN A 339 -3.42 -28.11 -0.64
N LEU A 340 -3.99 -27.09 -1.29
CA LEU A 340 -5.40 -26.74 -1.12
C LEU A 340 -6.29 -27.93 -1.53
N GLY A 341 -7.43 -28.11 -0.84
CA GLY A 341 -8.33 -29.25 -1.07
C GLY A 341 -7.68 -30.63 -0.84
N GLY A 342 -6.54 -30.68 -0.15
CA GLY A 342 -5.71 -31.88 0.02
C GLY A 342 -4.98 -32.31 -1.25
N GLY A 343 -4.88 -31.45 -2.27
CA GLY A 343 -4.17 -31.72 -3.53
C GLY A 343 -5.04 -32.20 -4.68
N GLY A 344 -6.34 -32.42 -4.46
CA GLY A 344 -7.27 -32.69 -5.56
C GLY A 344 -8.59 -33.29 -5.13
N PHE A 345 -9.60 -33.20 -5.99
CA PHE A 345 -10.96 -33.70 -5.72
C PHE A 345 -11.69 -33.96 -7.04
N SER A 346 -12.88 -34.55 -6.98
CA SER A 346 -13.77 -34.67 -8.13
C SER A 346 -14.69 -33.45 -8.19
N LEU A 347 -14.91 -32.92 -9.40
CA LEU A 347 -15.76 -31.78 -9.66
C LEU A 347 -16.70 -32.10 -10.84
N ILE A 348 -17.97 -32.36 -10.55
CA ILE A 348 -18.97 -32.73 -11.57
C ILE A 348 -19.44 -31.49 -12.38
N PRO A 349 -20.09 -31.67 -13.54
CA PRO A 349 -20.63 -30.56 -14.33
C PRO A 349 -21.49 -29.60 -13.50
N GLY A 350 -21.24 -28.30 -13.65
CA GLY A 350 -21.92 -27.22 -12.92
C GLY A 350 -21.54 -27.09 -11.45
N GLN A 351 -20.68 -27.96 -10.91
CA GLN A 351 -20.27 -27.89 -9.52
C GLN A 351 -19.24 -26.79 -9.30
N THR A 352 -19.38 -26.09 -8.17
CA THR A 352 -18.43 -25.10 -7.68
C THR A 352 -17.91 -25.52 -6.31
N VAL A 353 -16.60 -25.34 -6.06
CA VAL A 353 -15.94 -25.57 -4.78
C VAL A 353 -15.16 -24.32 -4.40
N GLN A 354 -15.29 -23.87 -3.15
CA GLN A 354 -14.53 -22.74 -2.62
C GLN A 354 -13.42 -23.24 -1.71
N LEU A 355 -12.22 -22.70 -1.89
CA LEU A 355 -11.04 -22.99 -1.07
C LEU A 355 -10.45 -21.68 -0.55
N THR A 356 -10.26 -21.60 0.77
CA THR A 356 -9.57 -20.48 1.40
C THR A 356 -8.06 -20.63 1.24
N VAL A 357 -7.40 -19.57 0.79
CA VAL A 357 -5.97 -19.55 0.48
C VAL A 357 -5.26 -18.55 1.38
N GLN A 358 -4.18 -19.00 2.01
CA GLN A 358 -3.41 -18.15 2.92
C GLN A 358 -2.53 -17.17 2.14
N PRO A 359 -2.26 -15.96 2.69
CA PRO A 359 -1.29 -15.04 2.12
C PRO A 359 0.07 -15.71 1.92
N GLY A 360 0.75 -15.36 0.82
CA GLY A 360 2.03 -15.94 0.44
C GLY A 360 1.95 -17.27 -0.31
N TRP A 361 0.76 -17.83 -0.55
CA TRP A 361 0.62 -19.10 -1.28
C TRP A 361 1.13 -18.98 -2.72
N SER A 362 1.98 -19.90 -3.15
CA SER A 362 2.45 -20.03 -4.53
C SER A 362 2.27 -21.47 -4.99
N GLY A 363 1.66 -21.65 -6.15
CA GLY A 363 1.31 -22.97 -6.63
C GLY A 363 0.56 -22.95 -7.96
N ARG A 364 0.10 -24.13 -8.35
CA ARG A 364 -0.59 -24.36 -9.61
C ARG A 364 -1.81 -25.26 -9.44
N LEU A 365 -2.78 -25.05 -10.30
CA LEU A 365 -4.04 -25.78 -10.37
C LEU A 365 -4.31 -26.18 -11.83
N TRP A 366 -4.78 -27.40 -12.05
CA TRP A 366 -5.11 -27.89 -13.38
C TRP A 366 -6.29 -28.86 -13.35
N ALA A 367 -6.91 -29.10 -14.51
CA ALA A 367 -7.94 -30.12 -14.66
C ALA A 367 -7.33 -31.45 -15.11
N ARG A 368 -7.81 -32.55 -14.51
CA ARG A 368 -7.59 -33.91 -14.98
C ARG A 368 -8.86 -34.45 -15.59
N THR A 369 -8.74 -35.21 -16.67
CA THR A 369 -9.89 -35.75 -17.40
C THR A 369 -9.79 -37.26 -17.54
N ARG A 370 -10.98 -37.89 -17.71
CA ARG A 370 -11.13 -39.34 -17.91
C ARG A 370 -10.41 -40.15 -16.84
N CYS A 371 -10.58 -39.74 -15.59
CA CYS A 371 -9.98 -40.38 -14.44
C CYS A 371 -10.80 -41.56 -13.95
N ASN A 372 -10.12 -42.60 -13.48
CA ASN A 372 -10.72 -43.70 -12.75
C ASN A 372 -9.96 -43.91 -11.45
N PHE A 373 -10.59 -43.56 -10.32
CA PHE A 373 -10.02 -43.70 -8.98
C PHE A 373 -10.81 -44.71 -8.15
N SER A 374 -10.08 -45.54 -7.39
CA SER A 374 -10.65 -46.38 -6.36
C SER A 374 -11.24 -45.53 -5.21
N PRO A 375 -12.04 -46.13 -4.31
CA PRO A 375 -12.49 -45.46 -3.08
C PRO A 375 -11.34 -44.98 -2.18
N SER A 376 -10.16 -45.60 -2.29
CA SER A 376 -8.94 -45.19 -1.57
C SER A 376 -8.18 -44.05 -2.26
N GLY A 377 -8.65 -43.56 -3.41
CA GLY A 377 -8.07 -42.44 -4.14
C GLY A 377 -6.90 -42.80 -5.06
N ASN A 378 -6.65 -44.09 -5.31
CA ASN A 378 -5.61 -44.54 -6.24
C ASN A 378 -6.23 -44.86 -7.61
N GLY A 379 -5.57 -44.49 -8.69
CA GLY A 379 -6.17 -44.57 -10.02
C GLY A 379 -5.24 -44.06 -11.11
N MET A 380 -5.81 -43.65 -12.24
CA MET A 380 -5.10 -42.92 -13.29
C MET A 380 -6.06 -42.00 -14.04
N CYS A 381 -5.53 -40.92 -14.59
CA CYS A 381 -6.20 -40.03 -15.55
C CYS A 381 -5.51 -40.11 -16.91
N ILE A 382 -6.26 -39.86 -17.99
CA ILE A 382 -5.67 -39.83 -19.34
C ILE A 382 -4.86 -38.54 -19.57
N THR A 383 -5.33 -37.41 -19.03
CA THR A 383 -4.64 -36.12 -19.14
C THR A 383 -4.38 -35.52 -17.77
N GLY A 384 -3.20 -34.92 -17.55
CA GLY A 384 -2.85 -34.20 -16.33
C GLY A 384 -2.68 -35.09 -15.08
N ASP A 385 -2.50 -36.40 -15.24
CA ASP A 385 -2.35 -37.32 -14.11
C ASP A 385 -1.21 -36.90 -13.18
N CYS A 386 -1.31 -37.19 -11.89
CA CYS A 386 -0.30 -36.79 -10.90
C CYS A 386 0.24 -38.01 -10.16
N ARG A 387 0.66 -39.03 -10.93
CA ARG A 387 1.20 -40.33 -10.49
C ARG A 387 0.15 -41.21 -9.81
N GLY A 388 -1.04 -41.23 -10.39
CA GLY A 388 -2.11 -42.14 -10.05
C GLY A 388 -2.79 -41.90 -8.70
N SER A 389 -2.73 -40.66 -8.19
CA SER A 389 -3.38 -40.26 -6.93
C SER A 389 -4.46 -39.21 -7.17
N LEU A 390 -5.62 -39.35 -6.52
CA LEU A 390 -6.65 -38.31 -6.48
C LEU A 390 -6.13 -37.03 -5.79
N LYS A 391 -5.32 -37.21 -4.74
CA LYS A 391 -4.73 -36.16 -3.92
C LYS A 391 -3.29 -35.93 -4.39
N CYS A 392 -3.08 -34.96 -5.28
CA CYS A 392 -1.78 -34.75 -5.89
C CYS A 392 -0.73 -34.26 -4.88
N ALA A 393 0.45 -34.88 -4.93
CA ALA A 393 1.64 -34.44 -4.20
C ALA A 393 2.68 -33.78 -5.13
N PHE A 394 2.46 -33.84 -6.44
CA PHE A 394 3.32 -33.29 -7.49
C PHE A 394 2.44 -32.59 -8.54
N SER A 395 3.07 -31.84 -9.44
CA SER A 395 2.40 -31.32 -10.63
C SER A 395 1.83 -32.44 -11.50
N GLY A 396 0.83 -32.10 -12.32
CA GLY A 396 0.29 -32.99 -13.35
C GLY A 396 1.29 -33.25 -14.46
N GLU A 397 1.20 -34.43 -15.06
CA GLU A 397 1.95 -34.84 -16.23
C GLU A 397 1.43 -34.10 -17.48
N PRO A 398 2.32 -33.45 -18.27
CA PRO A 398 1.94 -32.82 -19.53
C PRO A 398 1.37 -33.83 -20.55
N PRO A 399 0.37 -33.44 -21.37
CA PRO A 399 -0.18 -32.10 -21.50
C PRO A 399 -1.22 -31.72 -20.43
N ALA A 400 -1.09 -30.52 -19.88
CA ALA A 400 -2.05 -29.94 -18.95
C ALA A 400 -2.05 -28.41 -19.01
N THR A 401 -3.24 -27.81 -19.15
CA THR A 401 -3.41 -26.36 -18.97
C THR A 401 -3.29 -26.02 -17.48
N LEU A 402 -2.40 -25.09 -17.14
CA LEU A 402 -2.11 -24.73 -15.75
C LEU A 402 -2.65 -23.33 -15.43
N ALA A 403 -3.30 -23.18 -14.28
CA ALA A 403 -3.47 -21.90 -13.62
C ALA A 403 -2.38 -21.75 -12.56
N GLU A 404 -1.55 -20.73 -12.67
CA GLU A 404 -0.42 -20.48 -11.78
C GLU A 404 -0.68 -19.23 -10.95
N PHE A 405 -0.30 -19.27 -9.67
CA PHE A 405 -0.46 -18.13 -8.76
C PHE A 405 0.79 -17.97 -7.89
N THR A 406 1.10 -16.72 -7.57
CA THR A 406 1.97 -16.33 -6.48
C THR A 406 1.29 -15.19 -5.73
N LEU A 407 0.64 -15.53 -4.61
CA LEU A 407 -0.08 -14.58 -3.77
C LEU A 407 0.87 -13.83 -2.85
N SER A 408 0.57 -12.56 -2.60
CA SER A 408 1.36 -11.74 -1.69
C SER A 408 1.20 -12.19 -0.24
N THR A 409 2.26 -12.02 0.56
CA THR A 409 2.20 -12.19 2.01
C THR A 409 1.48 -11.03 2.71
N ASP A 410 1.26 -9.92 2.01
CA ASP A 410 0.47 -8.79 2.49
C ASP A 410 -0.92 -8.79 1.81
N PRO A 411 -1.98 -9.22 2.52
CA PRO A 411 -3.33 -9.33 1.94
C PRO A 411 -4.03 -7.97 1.70
N ARG A 412 -3.42 -6.83 2.05
CA ARG A 412 -4.05 -5.51 1.90
C ARG A 412 -3.43 -4.63 0.82
N ASP A 413 -2.10 -4.65 0.70
CA ASP A 413 -1.35 -3.83 -0.28
C ASP A 413 -0.35 -4.65 -1.12
N GLY A 414 -0.38 -5.97 -0.97
CA GLY A 414 0.45 -6.90 -1.71
C GLY A 414 -0.06 -7.15 -3.13
N ILE A 415 0.86 -7.37 -4.07
CA ILE A 415 0.55 -7.70 -5.46
C ILE A 415 0.59 -9.21 -5.61
N ASP A 416 -0.53 -9.80 -5.99
CA ASP A 416 -0.62 -11.17 -6.45
C ASP A 416 -0.26 -11.23 -7.94
N TYR A 417 0.38 -12.31 -8.34
CA TYR A 417 0.67 -12.65 -9.72
C TYR A 417 -0.08 -13.92 -10.10
N TYR A 418 -0.72 -13.92 -11.25
CA TYR A 418 -1.44 -15.10 -11.75
C TYR A 418 -1.43 -15.13 -13.27
N ASP A 419 -1.49 -16.34 -13.81
CA ASP A 419 -1.52 -16.59 -15.25
C ASP A 419 -2.13 -17.95 -15.57
N VAL A 420 -2.50 -18.12 -16.83
CA VAL A 420 -2.80 -19.44 -17.40
C VAL A 420 -1.66 -19.79 -18.36
N SER A 421 -1.13 -21.00 -18.22
CA SER A 421 0.07 -21.44 -18.92
C SER A 421 -0.19 -22.70 -19.75
N LEU A 422 0.23 -22.64 -21.01
CA LEU A 422 0.22 -23.70 -22.02
C LEU A 422 1.64 -24.19 -22.34
N VAL A 423 2.63 -23.81 -21.52
CA VAL A 423 4.02 -24.28 -21.62
C VAL A 423 4.07 -25.80 -21.53
N ASP A 424 3.24 -26.37 -20.65
CA ASP A 424 3.04 -27.80 -20.46
C ASP A 424 1.91 -28.34 -21.35
N GLY A 425 1.52 -27.63 -22.42
CA GLY A 425 0.47 -28.04 -23.35
C GLY A 425 -0.95 -27.66 -22.90
N TYR A 426 -1.93 -28.23 -23.59
CA TYR A 426 -3.35 -27.96 -23.38
C TYR A 426 -4.14 -29.25 -23.22
N ASN A 427 -5.12 -29.26 -22.31
CA ASN A 427 -6.11 -30.34 -22.25
C ASN A 427 -7.55 -29.81 -22.07
N VAL A 428 -7.74 -28.84 -21.18
CA VAL A 428 -9.06 -28.26 -20.85
C VAL A 428 -8.96 -26.74 -20.85
N GLY A 429 -9.91 -26.07 -21.50
CA GLY A 429 -10.03 -24.62 -21.50
C GLY A 429 -10.18 -24.08 -20.08
N MET A 430 -9.49 -22.98 -19.77
CA MET A 430 -9.41 -22.45 -18.41
C MET A 430 -9.38 -20.92 -18.40
N ARG A 431 -10.05 -20.33 -17.40
CA ARG A 431 -10.02 -18.90 -17.12
C ARG A 431 -9.84 -18.65 -15.64
N ILE A 432 -8.95 -17.72 -15.31
CA ILE A 432 -8.83 -17.08 -14.00
C ILE A 432 -9.45 -15.70 -14.10
N GLU A 433 -10.41 -15.40 -13.23
CA GLU A 433 -11.06 -14.11 -13.14
C GLU A 433 -10.98 -13.57 -11.70
N PRO A 434 -10.27 -12.45 -11.47
CA PRO A 434 -10.29 -11.78 -10.17
C PRO A 434 -11.69 -11.29 -9.82
N ILE A 435 -12.11 -11.50 -8.58
CA ILE A 435 -13.37 -11.01 -8.01
C ILE A 435 -13.04 -9.89 -7.03
N GLY A 436 -13.22 -8.65 -7.47
CA GLY A 436 -12.83 -7.46 -6.72
C GLY A 436 -11.37 -7.10 -6.94
N GLY A 437 -10.71 -6.62 -5.88
CA GLY A 437 -9.32 -6.17 -5.91
C GLY A 437 -9.08 -4.82 -6.60
N ALA A 438 -7.80 -4.42 -6.63
CA ALA A 438 -7.32 -3.19 -7.26
C ALA A 438 -6.02 -3.44 -8.06
N GLY A 439 -5.82 -2.69 -9.15
CA GLY A 439 -4.67 -2.85 -10.05
C GLY A 439 -5.10 -3.22 -11.46
N ASP A 440 -4.28 -4.04 -12.14
CA ASP A 440 -4.56 -4.55 -13.49
C ASP A 440 -5.83 -5.42 -13.51
N CYS A 441 -5.85 -6.46 -12.64
CA CYS A 441 -7.00 -7.33 -12.34
C CYS A 441 -7.76 -7.83 -13.58
N GLN A 442 -7.06 -8.02 -14.71
CA GLN A 442 -7.62 -8.56 -15.94
C GLN A 442 -7.64 -10.09 -15.89
N TYR A 443 -8.56 -10.71 -16.64
CA TYR A 443 -8.59 -12.17 -16.70
C TYR A 443 -7.33 -12.73 -17.40
N ALA A 444 -6.91 -13.91 -16.96
CA ALA A 444 -5.94 -14.76 -17.66
C ALA A 444 -6.67 -16.03 -18.13
N GLY A 445 -6.35 -16.54 -19.32
CA GLY A 445 -7.02 -17.75 -19.77
C GLY A 445 -6.89 -18.12 -21.24
N CYS A 446 -7.27 -19.36 -21.50
CA CYS A 446 -7.40 -19.97 -22.80
C CYS A 446 -8.83 -20.51 -22.95
N MET A 447 -9.66 -19.79 -23.71
CA MET A 447 -11.10 -20.10 -23.89
C MET A 447 -11.42 -20.82 -25.21
N ALA A 448 -10.45 -20.87 -26.12
CA ALA A 448 -10.57 -21.60 -27.38
C ALA A 448 -10.40 -23.10 -27.13
N ASP A 449 -11.11 -23.93 -27.91
CA ASP A 449 -10.86 -25.37 -27.90
C ASP A 449 -9.68 -25.71 -28.80
N LEU A 450 -8.53 -25.96 -28.18
CA LEU A 450 -7.31 -26.33 -28.88
C LEU A 450 -7.23 -27.82 -29.23
N ASN A 451 -8.10 -28.68 -28.70
CA ASN A 451 -8.07 -30.10 -29.03
C ASN A 451 -8.52 -30.35 -30.47
N GLY A 452 -9.56 -29.63 -30.93
CA GLY A 452 -10.06 -29.72 -32.31
C GLY A 452 -9.06 -29.25 -33.37
N ASP A 453 -8.26 -28.23 -33.05
CA ASP A 453 -7.30 -27.61 -33.98
C ASP A 453 -5.84 -28.06 -33.76
N CYS A 454 -5.60 -28.99 -32.83
CA CYS A 454 -4.26 -29.41 -32.45
C CYS A 454 -3.48 -30.00 -33.65
N PRO A 455 -2.25 -29.52 -33.96
CA PRO A 455 -1.40 -30.11 -34.99
C PRO A 455 -1.17 -31.61 -34.75
N LYS A 456 -1.18 -32.42 -35.81
CA LYS A 456 -1.17 -33.90 -35.72
C LYS A 456 -0.02 -34.44 -34.88
N GLU A 457 1.16 -33.84 -35.01
CA GLU A 457 2.38 -34.18 -34.29
C GLU A 457 2.35 -33.84 -32.79
N LEU A 458 1.38 -33.03 -32.35
CA LEU A 458 1.17 -32.66 -30.95
C LEU A 458 -0.04 -33.35 -30.30
N GLN A 459 -0.87 -34.06 -31.08
CA GLN A 459 -2.11 -34.67 -30.59
C GLN A 459 -1.85 -35.79 -29.57
N VAL A 460 -2.64 -35.79 -28.49
CA VAL A 460 -2.84 -36.96 -27.63
C VAL A 460 -4.19 -37.56 -27.98
N ILE A 461 -4.19 -38.78 -28.49
CA ILE A 461 -5.39 -39.50 -28.90
C ILE A 461 -5.73 -40.52 -27.84
N ASP A 462 -6.96 -40.48 -27.33
CA ASP A 462 -7.46 -41.52 -26.44
C ASP A 462 -7.71 -42.80 -27.24
N ALA A 463 -7.03 -43.89 -26.86
CA ALA A 463 -7.08 -45.17 -27.55
C ALA A 463 -8.50 -45.77 -27.60
N ASN A 464 -9.37 -45.43 -26.64
CA ASN A 464 -10.72 -45.99 -26.58
C ASN A 464 -11.70 -45.26 -27.50
N SER A 465 -11.67 -43.92 -27.50
CA SER A 465 -12.61 -43.11 -28.27
C SER A 465 -12.08 -42.70 -29.65
N GLY A 466 -10.76 -42.74 -29.87
CA GLY A 466 -10.12 -42.19 -31.05
C GLY A 466 -10.14 -40.66 -31.13
N SER A 467 -10.61 -39.98 -30.08
CA SER A 467 -10.67 -38.51 -30.01
C SER A 467 -9.35 -37.90 -29.55
N VAL A 468 -9.04 -36.70 -30.04
CA VAL A 468 -7.95 -35.87 -29.51
C VAL A 468 -8.40 -35.31 -28.16
N VAL A 469 -7.67 -35.64 -27.10
CA VAL A 469 -8.03 -35.28 -25.71
C VAL A 469 -7.15 -34.20 -25.10
N ALA A 470 -6.01 -33.95 -25.73
CA ALA A 470 -5.06 -32.95 -25.31
C ALA A 470 -4.10 -32.63 -26.46
N CYS A 471 -3.44 -31.49 -26.36
CA CYS A 471 -2.42 -31.02 -27.28
C CYS A 471 -1.10 -30.80 -26.52
N LYS A 472 -0.05 -31.55 -26.87
CA LYS A 472 1.29 -31.36 -26.31
C LYS A 472 1.84 -29.99 -26.69
N SER A 473 2.65 -29.39 -25.81
CA SER A 473 3.55 -28.33 -26.26
C SER A 473 4.67 -28.94 -27.11
N ALA A 474 5.35 -28.10 -27.91
CA ALA A 474 6.49 -28.55 -28.69
C ALA A 474 7.64 -29.07 -27.80
N CYS A 475 7.81 -28.51 -26.60
CA CYS A 475 8.80 -29.02 -25.65
C CYS A 475 8.48 -30.45 -25.24
N THR A 476 7.23 -30.73 -24.84
CA THR A 476 6.79 -32.08 -24.47
C THR A 476 6.85 -33.06 -25.65
N ALA A 477 6.58 -32.61 -26.87
CA ALA A 477 6.55 -33.46 -28.05
C ALA A 477 7.96 -33.83 -28.57
N PHE A 478 8.89 -32.86 -28.59
CA PHE A 478 10.17 -33.03 -29.28
C PHE A 478 11.39 -33.01 -28.35
N ASN A 479 11.25 -32.48 -27.13
CA ASN A 479 12.33 -32.34 -26.15
C ASN A 479 13.59 -31.64 -26.71
N ALA A 480 13.39 -30.71 -27.67
CA ALA A 480 14.47 -29.95 -28.28
C ALA A 480 14.72 -28.65 -27.50
N ALA A 481 15.99 -28.24 -27.41
CA ALA A 481 16.43 -27.08 -26.64
C ALA A 481 15.71 -25.78 -27.05
N GLU A 482 15.44 -25.61 -28.34
CA GLU A 482 14.71 -24.46 -28.90
C GLU A 482 13.23 -24.39 -28.47
N PHE A 483 12.59 -25.52 -28.18
CA PHE A 483 11.21 -25.55 -27.71
C PHE A 483 11.09 -25.51 -26.19
N CYS A 484 12.08 -26.07 -25.49
CA CYS A 484 12.13 -26.12 -24.03
C CYS A 484 12.86 -24.93 -23.40
N CYS A 485 13.44 -24.04 -24.21
CA CYS A 485 14.27 -22.92 -23.76
C CYS A 485 15.39 -23.34 -22.80
N THR A 486 16.17 -24.35 -23.21
CA THR A 486 17.29 -24.87 -22.41
C THR A 486 18.62 -24.73 -23.15
N GLY A 487 19.74 -24.90 -22.44
CA GLY A 487 21.08 -24.82 -23.01
C GLY A 487 21.34 -23.47 -23.70
N ASN A 488 21.64 -23.50 -25.00
CA ASN A 488 21.90 -22.29 -25.80
C ASN A 488 20.66 -21.42 -26.04
N HIS A 489 19.46 -21.91 -25.68
CA HIS A 489 18.19 -21.18 -25.75
C HIS A 489 17.67 -20.83 -24.35
N SER A 490 18.54 -20.74 -23.34
CA SER A 490 18.13 -20.55 -21.94
C SER A 490 17.83 -19.10 -21.57
N THR A 491 17.78 -18.16 -22.52
CA THR A 491 17.43 -16.76 -22.25
C THR A 491 16.28 -16.29 -23.16
N PRO A 492 15.53 -15.24 -22.77
CA PRO A 492 14.48 -14.67 -23.61
C PRO A 492 14.96 -14.26 -25.02
N GLU A 493 16.21 -13.78 -25.14
CA GLU A 493 16.79 -13.35 -26.41
C GLU A 493 17.13 -14.52 -27.34
N THR A 494 17.36 -15.70 -26.78
CA THR A 494 17.81 -16.90 -27.50
C THR A 494 16.70 -17.92 -27.73
N CYS A 495 15.62 -17.89 -26.93
CA CYS A 495 14.41 -18.69 -27.14
C CYS A 495 13.29 -17.83 -27.74
N THR A 496 13.24 -17.73 -29.06
CA THR A 496 12.22 -16.95 -29.76
C THR A 496 10.96 -17.76 -30.07
N PRO A 497 9.78 -17.11 -30.25
CA PRO A 497 8.54 -17.82 -30.57
C PRO A 497 8.63 -18.67 -31.84
N THR A 498 8.19 -19.94 -31.75
CA THR A 498 8.17 -20.91 -32.86
C THR A 498 6.79 -20.96 -33.51
N HIS A 499 6.63 -21.72 -34.60
CA HIS A 499 5.29 -21.89 -35.21
C HIS A 499 4.33 -22.61 -34.25
N TYR A 500 4.85 -23.50 -33.40
CA TYR A 500 4.04 -24.18 -32.38
C TYR A 500 3.63 -23.23 -31.24
N SER A 501 4.53 -22.42 -30.68
CA SER A 501 4.11 -21.48 -29.62
C SER A 501 3.17 -20.40 -30.16
N ARG A 502 3.36 -19.94 -31.41
CA ARG A 502 2.42 -19.03 -32.08
C ARG A 502 1.03 -19.65 -32.31
N PHE A 503 0.94 -20.96 -32.54
CA PHE A 503 -0.37 -21.64 -32.59
C PHE A 503 -1.13 -21.46 -31.28
N PHE A 504 -0.50 -21.77 -30.14
CA PHE A 504 -1.10 -21.55 -28.82
C PHE A 504 -1.42 -20.08 -28.56
N LYS A 505 -0.49 -19.17 -28.85
CA LYS A 505 -0.66 -17.73 -28.60
C LYS A 505 -1.79 -17.11 -29.41
N ASN A 506 -1.92 -17.49 -30.69
CA ASN A 506 -2.95 -16.94 -31.56
C ASN A 506 -4.36 -17.34 -31.09
N ALA A 507 -4.52 -18.57 -30.61
CA ALA A 507 -5.78 -19.04 -30.06
C ALA A 507 -6.06 -18.48 -28.66
N CYS A 508 -5.01 -18.31 -27.85
CA CYS A 508 -5.10 -17.91 -26.45
C CYS A 508 -4.10 -16.78 -26.13
N PRO A 509 -4.39 -15.52 -26.54
CA PRO A 509 -3.47 -14.39 -26.35
C PRO A 509 -3.20 -14.04 -24.87
N ASN A 510 -4.12 -14.41 -23.98
CA ASN A 510 -4.06 -14.14 -22.54
C ASN A 510 -3.53 -15.34 -21.73
N ALA A 511 -2.74 -16.20 -22.37
CA ALA A 511 -2.08 -17.34 -21.75
C ALA A 511 -0.61 -17.40 -22.19
N TYR A 512 0.27 -17.92 -21.32
CA TYR A 512 1.65 -18.25 -21.68
C TYR A 512 1.65 -19.38 -22.71
N SER A 513 2.30 -19.18 -23.85
CA SER A 513 2.43 -20.16 -24.94
C SER A 513 3.78 -20.90 -24.94
N TYR A 514 4.80 -20.35 -24.27
CA TYR A 514 6.11 -20.95 -24.06
C TYR A 514 6.85 -20.26 -22.89
N ALA A 515 8.00 -20.79 -22.47
CA ALA A 515 8.65 -20.41 -21.22
C ALA A 515 9.06 -18.92 -21.10
N TYR A 516 9.37 -18.26 -22.22
CA TYR A 516 9.75 -16.84 -22.25
C TYR A 516 8.76 -15.98 -23.03
N ASP A 517 7.48 -16.38 -23.02
CA ASP A 517 6.41 -15.56 -23.60
C ASP A 517 6.35 -14.17 -22.96
N ASP A 518 5.75 -13.24 -23.67
CA ASP A 518 5.77 -11.83 -23.31
C ASP A 518 5.01 -11.54 -22.00
N ILE A 519 5.38 -10.44 -21.36
CA ILE A 519 4.87 -9.99 -20.05
C ILE A 519 3.37 -9.72 -20.01
N SER A 520 2.66 -9.67 -21.15
CA SER A 520 1.20 -9.52 -21.16
C SER A 520 0.46 -10.78 -20.69
N SER A 521 1.18 -11.91 -20.61
CA SER A 521 0.62 -13.21 -20.21
C SER A 521 0.54 -13.38 -18.68
N ILE A 522 1.29 -12.59 -17.91
CA ILE A 522 1.20 -12.53 -16.45
C ILE A 522 0.32 -11.36 -16.02
N ARG A 523 -0.66 -11.66 -15.18
CA ARG A 523 -1.60 -10.67 -14.63
C ARG A 523 -1.26 -10.37 -13.19
N THR A 524 -1.65 -9.17 -12.77
CA THR A 524 -1.45 -8.72 -11.39
C THR A 524 -2.74 -8.22 -10.78
N CYS A 525 -2.95 -8.46 -9.50
CA CYS A 525 -4.09 -7.89 -8.77
C CYS A 525 -3.77 -7.80 -7.28
N SER A 526 -4.35 -6.84 -6.57
CA SER A 526 -4.17 -6.67 -5.13
C SER A 526 -5.50 -6.84 -4.40
N GLY A 527 -5.52 -7.65 -3.35
CA GLY A 527 -6.68 -7.82 -2.47
C GLY A 527 -7.91 -8.42 -3.15
N SER A 528 -7.72 -9.42 -4.03
CA SER A 528 -8.80 -10.07 -4.79
C SER A 528 -9.05 -11.50 -4.35
N ASP A 529 -10.31 -11.93 -4.49
CA ASP A 529 -10.66 -13.35 -4.61
C ASP A 529 -10.50 -13.79 -6.07
N TYR A 530 -10.55 -15.09 -6.37
CA TYR A 530 -10.35 -15.59 -7.74
C TYR A 530 -11.36 -16.66 -8.12
N LEU A 531 -12.00 -16.49 -9.28
CA LEU A 531 -12.85 -17.48 -9.92
C LEU A 531 -12.03 -18.22 -10.99
N ILE A 532 -11.82 -19.51 -10.79
CA ILE A 532 -11.16 -20.40 -11.74
C ILE A 532 -12.22 -21.27 -12.40
N THR A 533 -12.39 -21.11 -13.71
CA THR A 533 -13.44 -21.81 -14.47
C THR A 533 -12.82 -22.74 -15.50
N PHE A 534 -13.19 -24.02 -15.45
CA PHE A 534 -12.92 -24.99 -16.51
C PHE A 534 -14.03 -24.94 -17.56
N CYS A 535 -13.67 -25.01 -18.85
CA CYS A 535 -14.55 -24.85 -20.01
C CYS A 535 -15.42 -23.57 -19.96
N PRO A 536 -14.82 -22.38 -19.88
CA PRO A 536 -15.54 -21.11 -19.68
C PRO A 536 -16.53 -20.75 -20.80
N THR A 537 -16.40 -21.37 -21.98
CA THR A 537 -17.28 -21.20 -23.15
C THR A 537 -18.23 -22.39 -23.35
N GLY A 538 -18.21 -23.38 -22.46
CA GLY A 538 -19.07 -24.57 -22.53
C GLY A 538 -18.66 -25.59 -23.60
N SER A 539 -17.39 -25.61 -24.01
CA SER A 539 -16.89 -26.51 -25.07
C SER A 539 -17.05 -28.00 -24.73
N ASP A 540 -17.61 -28.75 -25.70
CA ASP A 540 -17.77 -30.21 -25.74
C ASP A 540 -16.44 -30.90 -26.11
N HIS A 541 -16.16 -32.08 -25.52
CA HIS A 541 -15.56 -33.28 -26.16
C HIS A 541 -15.29 -34.42 -25.18
#